data_AF-A0A0M8NVW9-F1
#
_entry.id   AF-A0A0M8NVW9-F1
#
_cell.length_a   1.000
_cell.length_b   1.000
_cell.length_c   1.000
_cell.angle_alpha   90.00
_cell.angle_beta   90.00
_cell.angle_gamma   90.00
#
_symmetry.space_group_name_H-M   'P 1'
#
loop_
_entity.id
_entity.type
_entity.pdbx_description
1 polymer ?
#
loop_
_entity_poly.entity_id
_entity_poly.type
_entity_poly.pdbx_seq_one_letter_code
_entity_poly.pdbx_strand_id
1 'polypeptide(L)'
;MRGSFNICILVDFYVPGQNKQLIIRFPLPYRIGDICYPGNADEKILCEAGTYAWLQTNCPDVPIPYLYGFGLRSGKTFTALDNRPFLPRLLEKFRRRILEWFGYTSPSRYIPLPNVSSLNTGYLLIEYIKPCQGKMLSKSWEEGRHDPKLWTNLFHGLSRTLLALARTPLPKIGSFILDEGGYLQLENRPLTLQIQQLENEQIPVDIPRDRTYTSVDSYIHDILSFHETRLATNQTLYKISGTACIRHQH
;
A
#
# COMPACT_ATOMS: atom_id res chain seq x y z
N MET A 1 12.91 12.99 -2.22
CA MET A 1 12.60 11.60 -2.61
C MET A 1 11.70 11.61 -3.83
N ARG A 2 12.17 11.19 -5.01
CA ARG A 2 11.29 10.99 -6.19
C ARG A 2 10.58 9.65 -6.01
N GLY A 3 9.26 9.67 -5.91
CA GLY A 3 8.45 8.46 -5.79
C GLY A 3 8.35 7.72 -7.13
N SER A 4 9.34 6.89 -7.45
CA SER A 4 9.41 6.11 -8.70
C SER A 4 9.24 4.61 -8.46
N PHE A 5 8.36 4.21 -7.54
CA PHE A 5 8.10 2.80 -7.20
C PHE A 5 6.95 2.19 -7.98
N ASN A 6 6.09 3.03 -8.55
CA ASN A 6 4.93 2.61 -9.33
C ASN A 6 4.89 3.39 -10.65
N ILE A 7 4.51 2.73 -11.74
CA ILE A 7 4.04 3.40 -12.95
C ILE A 7 2.54 3.66 -12.80
N CYS A 8 2.11 4.89 -13.06
CA CYS A 8 0.71 5.28 -13.04
C CYS A 8 0.26 5.58 -14.48
N ILE A 9 -0.74 4.86 -14.97
CA ILE A 9 -1.32 5.04 -16.30
C ILE A 9 -2.75 5.54 -16.12
N LEU A 10 -3.08 6.69 -16.73
CA LEU A 10 -4.44 7.18 -16.78
C LEU A 10 -5.23 6.36 -17.82
N VAL A 11 -6.42 5.90 -17.45
CA VAL A 11 -7.31 5.12 -18.31
C VAL A 11 -8.69 5.75 -18.32
N ASP A 12 -9.17 6.06 -19.51
CA ASP A 12 -10.51 6.58 -19.74
C ASP A 12 -11.46 5.42 -20.08
N PHE A 13 -12.50 5.23 -19.27
CA PHE A 13 -13.58 4.30 -19.52
C PHE A 13 -14.77 5.04 -20.12
N TYR A 14 -15.02 4.76 -21.40
CA TYR A 14 -16.17 5.28 -22.13
C TYR A 14 -17.29 4.24 -22.08
N VAL A 15 -18.20 4.40 -21.11
CA VAL A 15 -19.47 3.68 -21.09
C VAL A 15 -20.56 4.69 -21.45
N PRO A 16 -21.51 4.38 -22.35
CA PRO A 16 -22.61 5.30 -22.66
C PRO A 16 -23.30 5.80 -21.38
N GLY A 17 -23.23 7.11 -21.13
CA GLY A 17 -23.81 7.74 -19.94
C GLY A 17 -22.92 7.82 -18.69
N GLN A 18 -21.72 7.21 -18.67
CA GLN A 18 -20.76 7.33 -17.57
C GLN A 18 -19.32 7.38 -18.10
N ASN A 19 -18.77 8.59 -18.26
CA ASN A 19 -17.34 8.77 -18.49
C ASN A 19 -16.61 8.70 -17.14
N LYS A 20 -15.85 7.62 -16.92
CA LYS A 20 -15.03 7.44 -15.71
C LYS A 20 -13.55 7.49 -16.09
N GLN A 21 -12.78 8.28 -15.35
CA GLN A 21 -11.32 8.34 -15.48
C GLN A 21 -10.73 7.64 -14.27
N LEU A 22 -9.86 6.68 -14.50
CA LEU A 22 -9.22 5.86 -13.47
C LEU A 22 -7.71 5.89 -13.66
N ILE A 23 -6.96 5.65 -12.59
CA ILE A 23 -5.52 5.41 -12.68
C ILE A 23 -5.27 3.92 -12.44
N ILE A 24 -4.54 3.28 -13.34
CA ILE A 24 -3.93 1.98 -13.07
C ILE A 24 -2.51 2.19 -12.57
N ARG A 25 -2.19 1.61 -11.41
CA ARG A 25 -0.86 1.64 -10.80
C ARG A 25 -0.22 0.26 -10.89
N PHE A 26 0.98 0.20 -11.44
CA PHE A 26 1.80 -1.01 -11.48
C PHE A 26 3.02 -0.84 -10.58
N PRO A 27 3.25 -1.71 -9.60
CA PRO A 27 4.49 -1.70 -8.84
C PRO A 27 5.64 -2.16 -9.75
N LEU A 28 6.76 -1.46 -9.66
CA LEU A 28 7.94 -1.73 -10.48
C LEU A 28 8.77 -2.85 -9.84
N PRO A 29 8.89 -4.04 -10.47
CA PRO A 29 9.54 -5.20 -9.84
C PRO A 29 10.99 -4.94 -9.41
N TYR A 30 11.73 -4.15 -10.19
CA TYR A 30 13.13 -3.79 -9.95
C TYR A 30 13.34 -2.68 -8.90
N ARG A 31 12.26 -2.15 -8.31
CA ARG A 31 12.30 -1.13 -7.24
C ARG A 31 11.83 -1.64 -5.89
N ILE A 32 11.13 -2.77 -5.90
CA ILE A 32 10.51 -3.37 -4.71
C ILE A 32 11.19 -4.69 -4.32
N GLY A 33 12.30 -5.03 -4.99
CA GLY A 33 13.06 -6.24 -4.71
C GLY A 33 12.40 -7.54 -5.18
N ASP A 34 11.32 -7.51 -5.98
CA ASP A 34 10.58 -8.72 -6.38
C ASP A 34 11.43 -9.70 -7.21
N ILE A 35 12.47 -9.19 -7.89
CA ILE A 35 13.43 -10.02 -8.64
C ILE A 35 14.30 -10.85 -7.69
N CYS A 36 14.71 -10.27 -6.56
CA CYS A 36 15.59 -10.93 -5.58
C CYS A 36 14.79 -11.69 -4.51
N TYR A 37 13.62 -11.17 -4.16
CA TYR A 37 12.70 -11.67 -3.15
C TYR A 37 11.29 -11.79 -3.77
N PRO A 38 11.00 -12.91 -4.47
CA PRO A 38 9.72 -13.13 -5.13
C PRO A 38 8.52 -12.97 -4.19
N GLY A 39 7.49 -12.27 -4.65
CA GLY A 39 6.26 -12.04 -3.91
C GLY A 39 6.20 -10.67 -3.21
N ASN A 40 7.27 -9.87 -3.27
CA ASN A 40 7.28 -8.50 -2.75
C ASN A 40 6.28 -7.60 -3.50
N ALA A 41 6.06 -7.86 -4.79
CA ALA A 41 5.05 -7.15 -5.56
C ALA A 41 3.64 -7.41 -5.02
N ASP A 42 3.32 -8.68 -4.78
CA ASP A 42 2.01 -9.10 -4.28
C ASP A 42 1.83 -8.69 -2.82
N GLU A 43 2.84 -8.84 -1.96
CA GLU A 43 2.85 -8.35 -0.56
C GLU A 43 2.50 -6.86 -0.53
N LYS A 44 3.12 -6.05 -1.39
CA LYS A 44 2.85 -4.61 -1.50
C LYS A 44 1.41 -4.32 -1.88
N ILE A 45 0.90 -4.97 -2.92
CA ILE A 45 -0.45 -4.73 -3.45
C ILE A 45 -1.49 -5.12 -2.40
N LEU A 46 -1.33 -6.29 -1.79
CA LEU A 46 -2.21 -6.78 -0.74
C LEU A 46 -2.20 -5.85 0.46
N CYS A 47 -1.03 -5.32 0.83
CA CYS A 47 -0.92 -4.38 1.94
C CYS A 47 -1.61 -3.03 1.65
N GLU A 48 -1.40 -2.49 0.45
CA GLU A 48 -2.05 -1.25 0.02
C GLU A 48 -3.57 -1.43 -0.05
N ALA A 49 -4.05 -2.53 -0.65
CA ALA A 49 -5.48 -2.84 -0.73
C ALA A 49 -6.13 -3.10 0.63
N GLY A 50 -5.45 -3.81 1.54
CA GLY A 50 -5.88 -4.01 2.92
C GLY A 50 -6.02 -2.68 3.67
N THR A 51 -5.07 -1.77 3.47
CA THR A 51 -5.13 -0.42 4.06
C THR A 51 -6.33 0.37 3.53
N TYR A 52 -6.62 0.34 2.22
CA TYR A 52 -7.84 0.93 1.66
C TYR A 52 -9.10 0.34 2.31
N ALA A 53 -9.18 -1.00 2.41
CA ALA A 53 -10.33 -1.68 2.99
C ALA A 53 -10.57 -1.29 4.46
N TRP A 54 -9.49 -1.19 5.25
CA TRP A 54 -9.55 -0.76 6.63
C TRP A 54 -9.98 0.69 6.77
N LEU A 55 -9.38 1.61 6.01
CA LEU A 55 -9.68 3.04 6.06
C LEU A 55 -11.13 3.34 5.66
N GLN A 56 -11.63 2.73 4.58
CA GLN A 56 -13.01 2.93 4.12
C GLN A 56 -14.06 2.45 5.14
N THR A 57 -13.68 1.56 6.05
CA THR A 57 -14.57 0.99 7.06
C THR A 57 -14.47 1.74 8.39
N ASN A 58 -13.25 2.04 8.84
CA ASN A 58 -13.00 2.59 10.18
C ASN A 58 -12.76 4.11 10.19
N CYS A 59 -12.38 4.69 9.06
CA CYS A 59 -12.02 6.11 8.92
C CYS A 59 -12.72 6.79 7.72
N PRO A 60 -14.07 6.77 7.64
CA PRO A 60 -14.80 7.32 6.50
C PRO A 60 -14.63 8.85 6.32
N ASP A 61 -14.26 9.55 7.39
CA ASP A 61 -14.01 11.00 7.36
C ASP A 61 -12.69 11.37 6.66
N VAL A 62 -11.77 10.40 6.48
CA VAL A 62 -10.48 10.64 5.83
C VAL A 62 -10.68 10.56 4.31
N PRO A 63 -10.46 11.65 3.56
CA PRO A 63 -10.62 11.63 2.13
C PRO A 63 -9.52 10.78 1.49
N ILE A 64 -9.89 9.62 0.98
CA ILE A 64 -9.03 8.72 0.21
C ILE A 64 -9.66 8.44 -1.15
N PRO A 65 -8.85 8.28 -2.22
CA PRO A 65 -9.38 7.91 -3.52
C PRO A 65 -10.05 6.53 -3.48
N TYR A 66 -11.07 6.31 -4.29
CA TYR A 66 -11.68 4.99 -4.37
C TYR A 66 -10.75 3.97 -5.03
N LEU A 67 -10.49 2.84 -4.36
CA LEU A 67 -9.88 1.66 -4.97
C LEU A 67 -11.01 0.81 -5.57
N TYR A 68 -11.01 0.66 -6.89
CA TYR A 68 -12.03 -0.07 -7.66
C TYR A 68 -11.72 -1.58 -7.78
N GLY A 69 -10.44 -1.94 -7.71
CA GLY A 69 -9.98 -3.31 -7.77
C GLY A 69 -8.46 -3.40 -7.85
N PHE A 70 -7.94 -4.61 -7.74
CA PHE A 70 -6.51 -4.88 -7.86
C PHE A 70 -6.31 -6.30 -8.38
N GLY A 71 -5.13 -6.56 -8.93
CA GLY A 71 -4.72 -7.87 -9.40
C GLY A 71 -3.35 -8.23 -8.85
N LEU A 72 -3.15 -9.52 -8.61
CA LEU A 72 -1.88 -10.11 -8.19
C LEU A 72 -1.17 -10.76 -9.36
N ARG A 73 0.14 -10.94 -9.24
CA ARG A 73 0.95 -11.65 -10.23
C ARG A 73 0.53 -13.12 -10.39
N SER A 74 -0.03 -13.73 -9.34
CA SER A 74 -0.63 -15.07 -9.38
C SER A 74 -1.85 -15.19 -10.31
N GLY A 75 -2.36 -14.06 -10.82
CA GLY A 75 -3.53 -14.00 -11.69
C GLY A 75 -4.86 -13.85 -10.97
N LYS A 76 -4.85 -13.86 -9.63
CA LYS A 76 -6.04 -13.53 -8.83
C LYS A 76 -6.35 -12.05 -8.95
N THR A 77 -7.61 -11.73 -9.20
CA THR A 77 -8.10 -10.35 -9.29
C THR A 77 -9.24 -10.12 -8.32
N PHE A 78 -9.34 -8.90 -7.81
CA PHE A 78 -10.32 -8.49 -6.81
C PHE A 78 -11.01 -7.21 -7.29
N THR A 79 -12.31 -7.09 -7.03
CA THR A 79 -13.07 -5.86 -7.30
C THR A 79 -13.81 -5.38 -6.07
N ALA A 80 -14.04 -4.07 -6.02
CA ALA A 80 -14.94 -3.48 -5.04
C ALA A 80 -16.38 -3.99 -5.26
N LEU A 81 -17.03 -4.40 -4.17
CA LEU A 81 -18.40 -4.92 -4.13
C LEU A 81 -19.40 -3.98 -4.83
N ASP A 82 -19.18 -2.67 -4.77
CA ASP A 82 -20.08 -1.68 -5.37
C ASP A 82 -20.10 -1.70 -6.91
N ASN A 83 -19.09 -2.32 -7.54
CA ASN A 83 -19.03 -2.50 -8.99
C ASN A 83 -19.77 -3.78 -9.47
N ARG A 84 -20.28 -4.62 -8.56
CA ARG A 84 -21.04 -5.82 -8.92
C ARG A 84 -22.50 -5.50 -9.26
N PRO A 85 -23.18 -6.36 -10.06
CA PRO A 85 -24.62 -6.25 -10.29
C PRO A 85 -25.43 -6.23 -8.98
N PHE A 86 -26.63 -5.68 -9.02
CA PHE A 86 -27.45 -5.43 -7.83
C PHE A 86 -27.69 -6.69 -6.97
N LEU A 87 -28.00 -7.83 -7.59
CA LEU A 87 -28.33 -9.09 -6.91
C LEU A 87 -27.17 -9.67 -6.08
N PRO A 88 -25.98 -9.95 -6.66
CA PRO A 88 -24.83 -10.44 -5.88
C PRO A 88 -24.41 -9.41 -4.83
N ARG A 89 -24.57 -8.10 -5.11
CA ARG A 89 -24.29 -7.05 -4.14
C ARG A 89 -25.21 -7.13 -2.91
N LEU A 90 -26.50 -7.42 -3.11
CA LEU A 90 -27.46 -7.55 -2.01
C LEU A 90 -27.20 -8.83 -1.20
N LEU A 91 -26.91 -9.95 -1.87
CA LEU A 91 -26.57 -11.22 -1.21
C LEU A 91 -25.32 -11.09 -0.34
N GLU A 92 -24.26 -10.46 -0.83
CA GLU A 92 -23.03 -10.25 -0.05
C GLU A 92 -23.26 -9.28 1.11
N LYS A 93 -24.07 -8.23 0.94
CA LYS A 93 -24.45 -7.35 2.06
C LYS A 93 -25.24 -8.12 3.13
N PHE A 94 -26.14 -9.00 2.72
CA PHE A 94 -26.90 -9.85 3.63
C PHE A 94 -26.02 -10.86 4.35
N ARG A 95 -25.11 -11.53 3.62
CA ARG A 95 -24.11 -12.44 4.18
C ARG A 95 -23.24 -11.75 5.22
N ARG A 96 -22.74 -10.54 4.95
CA ARG A 96 -21.95 -9.75 5.91
C ARG A 96 -22.74 -9.43 7.18
N ARG A 97 -24.01 -9.02 7.04
CA ARG A 97 -24.88 -8.77 8.19
C ARG A 97 -25.15 -10.02 9.02
N ILE A 98 -25.35 -11.17 8.37
CA ILE A 98 -25.51 -12.46 9.05
C ILE A 98 -24.23 -12.82 9.80
N LEU A 99 -23.07 -12.75 9.15
CA LEU A 99 -21.78 -13.09 9.77
C LEU A 99 -21.49 -12.18 10.97
N GLU A 100 -21.71 -10.88 10.84
CA GLU A 100 -21.62 -9.91 11.94
C GLU A 100 -22.56 -10.27 13.08
N TRP A 101 -23.80 -10.69 12.78
CA TRP A 101 -24.77 -11.08 13.80
C TRP A 101 -24.35 -12.34 14.56
N PHE A 102 -23.69 -13.29 13.88
CA PHE A 102 -23.13 -14.49 14.49
C PHE A 102 -21.72 -14.31 15.08
N GLY A 103 -21.16 -13.09 15.05
CA GLY A 103 -19.82 -12.80 15.58
C GLY A 103 -18.66 -13.36 14.76
N TYR A 104 -18.90 -13.77 13.51
CA TYR A 104 -17.85 -14.22 12.60
C TYR A 104 -17.14 -13.04 11.93
N THR A 105 -15.92 -13.28 11.45
CA THR A 105 -15.18 -12.31 10.66
C THR A 105 -15.91 -12.03 9.34
N SER A 106 -16.18 -10.76 9.07
CA SER A 106 -16.83 -10.35 7.83
C SER A 106 -15.81 -10.16 6.71
N PRO A 107 -16.11 -10.59 5.47
CA PRO A 107 -15.27 -10.29 4.33
C PRO A 107 -15.22 -8.78 4.09
N SER A 108 -14.11 -8.32 3.52
CA SER A 108 -13.91 -6.93 3.16
C SER A 108 -14.83 -6.50 2.00
N ARG A 109 -14.77 -5.23 1.63
CA ARG A 109 -15.48 -4.73 0.44
C ARG A 109 -14.87 -5.22 -0.88
N TYR A 110 -13.73 -5.90 -0.83
CA TYR A 110 -13.04 -6.43 -2.00
C TYR A 110 -13.22 -7.95 -2.06
N ILE A 111 -13.77 -8.42 -3.18
CA ILE A 111 -14.13 -9.82 -3.38
C ILE A 111 -13.35 -10.35 -4.58
N PRO A 112 -12.83 -11.59 -4.52
CA PRO A 112 -12.17 -12.21 -5.66
C PRO A 112 -13.11 -12.35 -6.87
N LEU A 113 -12.57 -12.16 -8.07
CA LEU A 113 -13.24 -12.47 -9.32
C LEU A 113 -12.77 -13.84 -9.82
N PRO A 114 -13.69 -14.79 -10.05
CA PRO A 114 -13.34 -16.02 -10.73
C PRO A 114 -13.10 -15.75 -12.22
N ASN A 115 -12.04 -16.32 -12.78
CA ASN A 115 -11.80 -16.47 -14.23
C ASN A 115 -11.74 -15.16 -15.04
N VAL A 116 -10.91 -14.21 -14.63
CA VAL A 116 -10.57 -13.05 -15.46
C VAL A 116 -9.16 -13.23 -15.99
N SER A 117 -8.95 -12.98 -17.29
CA SER A 117 -7.62 -12.91 -17.90
C SER A 117 -6.79 -11.85 -17.17
N SER A 118 -5.89 -12.30 -16.32
CA SER A 118 -5.06 -11.42 -15.51
C SER A 118 -3.90 -10.87 -16.32
N LEU A 119 -3.52 -9.64 -16.03
CA LEU A 119 -2.19 -9.16 -16.40
C LEU A 119 -1.18 -10.01 -15.62
N ASN A 120 -0.13 -10.53 -16.28
CA ASN A 120 0.97 -11.27 -15.63
C ASN A 120 1.84 -10.37 -14.71
N THR A 121 1.27 -9.26 -14.24
CA THR A 121 1.86 -8.27 -13.36
C THR A 121 0.79 -7.78 -12.40
N GLY A 122 1.16 -7.54 -11.15
CA GLY A 122 0.25 -7.00 -10.17
C GLY A 122 -0.13 -5.55 -10.48
N TYR A 123 -1.33 -5.12 -10.10
CA TYR A 123 -1.80 -3.76 -10.34
C TYR A 123 -2.86 -3.31 -9.33
N LEU A 124 -3.04 -2.00 -9.18
CA LEU A 124 -4.18 -1.38 -8.48
C LEU A 124 -4.93 -0.45 -9.44
N LEU A 125 -6.26 -0.50 -9.40
CA LEU A 125 -7.16 0.38 -10.15
C LEU A 125 -7.81 1.37 -9.18
N ILE A 126 -7.42 2.63 -9.25
CA ILE A 126 -7.83 3.68 -8.32
C ILE A 126 -8.53 4.84 -9.03
N GLU A 127 -9.28 5.63 -8.28
CA GLU A 127 -9.90 6.87 -8.73
C GLU A 127 -8.86 7.89 -9.21
N TYR A 128 -9.15 8.54 -10.34
CA TYR A 128 -8.45 9.73 -10.76
C TYR A 128 -9.04 10.98 -10.10
N ILE A 129 -8.27 11.61 -9.21
CA ILE A 129 -8.66 12.90 -8.61
C ILE A 129 -8.46 14.00 -9.66
N LYS A 130 -9.56 14.59 -10.11
CA LYS A 130 -9.54 15.60 -11.16
C LYS A 130 -8.93 16.92 -10.65
N PRO A 131 -8.27 17.72 -11.52
CA PRO A 131 -7.72 19.01 -11.13
C PRO A 131 -8.73 20.00 -10.54
N CYS A 132 -10.02 19.85 -10.87
CA CYS A 132 -11.10 20.64 -10.29
C CYS A 132 -11.44 20.26 -8.84
N GLN A 133 -11.19 19.00 -8.44
CA GLN A 133 -11.40 18.53 -7.07
C GLN A 133 -10.22 18.86 -6.16
N GLY A 134 -9.01 18.86 -6.71
CA GLY A 134 -7.81 19.19 -5.94
C GLY A 134 -6.55 19.23 -6.80
N LYS A 135 -5.53 19.93 -6.29
CA LYS A 135 -4.19 19.97 -6.88
C LYS A 135 -3.20 19.31 -5.92
N MET A 136 -2.21 18.59 -6.47
CA MET A 136 -1.14 18.01 -5.65
C MET A 136 -0.39 19.10 -4.91
N LEU A 137 -0.17 18.90 -3.59
CA LEU A 137 0.52 19.86 -2.74
C LEU A 137 1.91 20.24 -3.29
N SER A 138 2.64 19.28 -3.88
CA SER A 138 3.95 19.52 -4.49
C SER A 138 3.96 20.60 -5.57
N LYS A 139 2.82 20.85 -6.25
CA LYS A 139 2.69 21.89 -7.27
C LYS A 139 2.51 23.29 -6.68
N SER A 140 1.87 23.39 -5.52
CA SER A 140 1.57 24.67 -4.86
C SER A 140 2.45 24.93 -3.62
N TRP A 141 3.37 24.03 -3.32
CA TRP A 141 4.14 24.05 -2.07
C TRP A 141 5.04 25.27 -1.97
N GLU A 142 5.89 25.53 -2.98
CA GLU A 142 6.86 26.62 -2.91
C GLU A 142 6.18 28.00 -2.84
N GLU A 143 5.05 28.16 -3.53
CA GLU A 143 4.27 29.39 -3.52
C GLU A 143 3.50 29.58 -2.21
N GLY A 144 2.97 28.49 -1.64
CA GLY A 144 2.04 28.54 -0.51
C GLY A 144 2.65 28.27 0.87
N ARG A 145 3.87 27.77 0.98
CA ARG A 145 4.45 27.32 2.27
C ARG A 145 4.65 28.42 3.30
N HIS A 146 4.77 29.67 2.85
CA HIS A 146 4.92 30.84 3.73
C HIS A 146 3.60 31.56 4.03
N ASP A 147 2.49 31.13 3.44
CA ASP A 147 1.16 31.68 3.76
C ASP A 147 0.66 31.07 5.08
N PRO A 148 0.46 31.88 6.15
CA PRO A 148 0.02 31.39 7.44
C PRO A 148 -1.35 30.69 7.39
N LYS A 149 -2.26 31.09 6.50
CA LYS A 149 -3.58 30.46 6.38
C LYS A 149 -3.48 29.08 5.76
N LEU A 150 -2.70 28.94 4.68
CA LEU A 150 -2.48 27.65 4.03
C LEU A 150 -1.76 26.68 4.96
N TRP A 151 -0.75 27.17 5.68
CA TRP A 151 -0.04 26.40 6.70
C TRP A 151 -1.00 25.90 7.79
N THR A 152 -1.78 26.81 8.38
CA THR A 152 -2.76 26.46 9.41
C THR A 152 -3.76 25.41 8.92
N ASN A 153 -4.30 25.58 7.70
CA ASN A 153 -5.22 24.62 7.10
C ASN A 153 -4.59 23.25 6.88
N LEU A 154 -3.34 23.19 6.40
CA LEU A 154 -2.61 21.94 6.22
C LEU A 154 -2.44 21.19 7.55
N PHE A 155 -1.97 21.87 8.59
CA PHE A 155 -1.74 21.24 9.90
C PHE A 155 -3.05 20.83 10.57
N HIS A 156 -4.12 21.62 10.43
CA HIS A 156 -5.45 21.21 10.87
C HIS A 156 -5.95 19.96 10.13
N GLY A 157 -5.76 19.90 8.81
CA GLY A 157 -6.11 18.74 7.99
C GLY A 157 -5.35 17.48 8.43
N LEU A 158 -4.02 17.59 8.57
CA LEU A 158 -3.18 16.49 9.06
C LEU A 158 -3.60 16.04 10.45
N SER A 159 -3.84 16.97 11.37
CA SER A 159 -4.28 16.66 12.74
C SER A 159 -5.62 15.92 12.75
N ARG A 160 -6.59 16.36 11.95
CA ARG A 160 -7.88 15.67 11.80
C ARG A 160 -7.71 14.24 11.27
N THR A 161 -6.87 14.06 10.25
CA THR A 161 -6.56 12.73 9.71
C THR A 161 -5.89 11.84 10.75
N LEU A 162 -4.87 12.32 11.45
CA LEU A 162 -4.18 11.57 12.51
C LEU A 162 -5.13 11.18 13.64
N LEU A 163 -5.98 12.11 14.07
CA LEU A 163 -7.01 11.82 15.08
C LEU A 163 -8.00 10.77 14.57
N ALA A 164 -8.46 10.85 13.32
CA ALA A 164 -9.36 9.86 12.74
C ALA A 164 -8.73 8.46 12.71
N LEU A 165 -7.46 8.36 12.29
CA LEU A 165 -6.69 7.10 12.29
C LEU A 165 -6.52 6.54 13.71
N ALA A 166 -6.25 7.41 14.70
CA ALA A 166 -6.04 7.01 16.09
C ALA A 166 -7.32 6.63 16.85
N ARG A 167 -8.52 6.89 16.30
CA ARG A 167 -9.80 6.54 16.95
C ARG A 167 -9.96 5.04 17.16
N THR A 168 -9.41 4.23 16.25
CA THR A 168 -9.53 2.77 16.31
C THR A 168 -8.20 2.19 16.77
N PRO A 169 -8.07 1.74 18.03
CA PRO A 169 -6.83 1.13 18.50
C PRO A 169 -6.57 -0.19 17.76
N LEU A 170 -5.32 -0.41 17.38
CA LEU A 170 -4.89 -1.66 16.76
C LEU A 170 -4.26 -2.57 17.83
N PRO A 171 -4.53 -3.89 17.79
CA PRO A 171 -4.05 -4.81 18.82
C PRO A 171 -2.54 -5.09 18.73
N LYS A 172 -1.92 -4.80 17.59
CA LYS A 172 -0.50 -5.05 17.29
C LYS A 172 0.01 -4.13 16.19
N ILE A 173 1.32 -4.01 16.07
CA ILE A 173 2.01 -3.26 15.03
C ILE A 173 2.26 -4.21 13.85
N GLY A 174 1.75 -3.82 12.68
CA GLY A 174 1.80 -4.62 11.46
C GLY A 174 1.27 -3.83 10.26
N SER A 175 1.11 -4.51 9.14
CA SER A 175 0.39 -4.01 7.99
C SER A 175 -0.86 -4.85 7.74
N PHE A 176 -1.94 -4.16 7.36
CA PHE A 176 -3.15 -4.83 6.91
C PHE A 176 -2.88 -5.58 5.63
N ILE A 177 -3.46 -6.76 5.47
CA ILE A 177 -3.39 -7.57 4.27
C ILE A 177 -4.79 -8.09 3.95
N LEU A 178 -5.11 -8.21 2.67
CA LEU A 178 -6.28 -8.98 2.24
C LEU A 178 -5.84 -10.42 1.98
N ASP A 179 -6.52 -11.38 2.59
CA ASP A 179 -6.29 -12.78 2.27
C ASP A 179 -6.90 -13.14 0.90
N GLU A 180 -6.67 -14.38 0.46
CA GLU A 180 -7.18 -14.86 -0.82
C GLU A 180 -8.73 -14.89 -0.90
N GLY A 181 -9.40 -14.96 0.24
CA GLY A 181 -10.86 -14.91 0.38
C GLY A 181 -11.42 -13.48 0.42
N GLY A 182 -10.56 -12.46 0.46
CA GLY A 182 -10.94 -11.06 0.60
C GLY A 182 -11.23 -10.65 2.05
N TYR A 183 -10.78 -11.38 3.06
CA TYR A 183 -10.87 -10.98 4.46
C TYR A 183 -9.69 -10.07 4.82
N LEU A 184 -10.00 -9.05 5.61
CA LEU A 184 -9.03 -8.09 6.11
C LEU A 184 -8.36 -8.65 7.37
N GLN A 185 -7.04 -8.78 7.34
CA GLN A 185 -6.23 -9.26 8.45
C GLN A 185 -5.12 -8.26 8.76
N LEU A 186 -4.73 -8.14 10.03
CA LEU A 186 -3.54 -7.38 10.44
C LEU A 186 -2.42 -8.39 10.70
N GLU A 187 -1.88 -9.01 9.67
CA GLU A 187 -0.96 -10.15 9.82
C GLU A 187 0.37 -9.99 9.08
N ASN A 188 0.52 -8.94 8.27
CA ASN A 188 1.79 -8.68 7.61
C ASN A 188 2.72 -7.87 8.52
N ARG A 189 4.03 -8.00 8.30
CA ARG A 189 5.04 -7.10 8.86
C ARG A 189 4.74 -5.65 8.54
N PRO A 190 5.15 -4.70 9.40
CA PRO A 190 5.07 -3.27 9.09
C PRO A 190 5.84 -2.97 7.80
N LEU A 191 5.12 -2.87 6.69
CA LEU A 191 5.71 -2.79 5.37
C LEU A 191 6.08 -1.34 5.06
N THR A 192 7.28 -0.96 5.47
CA THR A 192 7.83 0.37 5.18
C THR A 192 8.53 0.38 3.82
N LEU A 193 8.66 1.57 3.24
CA LEU A 193 9.38 1.74 1.98
C LEU A 193 10.84 1.29 2.09
N GLN A 194 11.44 1.51 3.26
CA GLN A 194 12.83 1.19 3.57
C GLN A 194 13.10 -0.31 3.46
N ILE A 195 12.20 -1.16 3.96
CA ILE A 195 12.33 -2.63 3.86
C ILE A 195 12.41 -3.04 2.39
N GLN A 196 11.48 -2.58 1.55
CA GLN A 196 11.46 -2.92 0.13
C GLN A 196 12.69 -2.38 -0.62
N GLN A 197 13.23 -1.22 -0.21
CA GLN A 197 14.47 -0.67 -0.78
C GLN A 197 15.68 -1.54 -0.46
N LEU A 198 15.79 -2.02 0.79
CA LEU A 198 16.91 -2.87 1.21
C LEU A 198 16.87 -4.23 0.53
N GLU A 199 15.70 -4.85 0.47
CA GLU A 199 15.51 -6.11 -0.27
C GLU A 199 15.85 -5.93 -1.76
N ASN A 200 15.56 -4.76 -2.33
CA ASN A 200 15.95 -4.42 -3.70
C ASN A 200 17.47 -4.24 -3.88
N GLU A 201 18.17 -3.76 -2.85
CA GLU A 201 19.63 -3.64 -2.79
C GLU A 201 20.30 -4.95 -2.36
N GLN A 202 19.55 -6.05 -2.24
CA GLN A 202 20.03 -7.36 -1.76
C GLN A 202 20.60 -7.32 -0.33
N ILE A 203 20.23 -6.32 0.45
CA ILE A 203 20.57 -6.24 1.87
C ILE A 203 19.55 -7.08 2.64
N PRO A 204 19.99 -8.07 3.43
CA PRO A 204 19.07 -8.94 4.15
C PRO A 204 18.28 -8.13 5.20
N VAL A 205 16.97 -8.33 5.21
CA VAL A 205 16.06 -7.80 6.24
C VAL A 205 15.53 -8.98 7.03
N ASP A 206 15.94 -9.11 8.29
CA ASP A 206 15.57 -10.23 9.17
C ASP A 206 14.18 -10.02 9.81
N ILE A 207 13.20 -9.66 8.97
CA ILE A 207 11.80 -9.46 9.37
C ILE A 207 10.93 -10.30 8.44
N PRO A 208 10.50 -11.50 8.87
CA PRO A 208 9.56 -12.35 8.14
C PRO A 208 8.26 -11.62 7.78
N ARG A 209 7.62 -12.01 6.68
CA ARG A 209 6.39 -11.37 6.18
C ARG A 209 5.22 -11.46 7.17
N ASP A 210 5.13 -12.54 7.92
CA ASP A 210 4.08 -12.83 8.92
C ASP A 210 4.39 -12.25 10.32
N ARG A 211 5.50 -11.53 10.48
CA ARG A 211 5.92 -10.99 11.77
C ARG A 211 5.14 -9.74 12.14
N THR A 212 4.35 -9.83 13.22
CA THR A 212 3.68 -8.67 13.84
C THR A 212 4.18 -8.46 15.25
N TYR A 213 4.10 -7.23 15.77
CA TYR A 213 4.68 -6.87 17.06
C TYR A 213 3.61 -6.47 18.06
N THR A 214 3.66 -7.04 19.26
CA THR A 214 2.79 -6.66 20.38
C THR A 214 3.41 -5.55 21.25
N SER A 215 4.74 -5.35 21.15
CA SER A 215 5.46 -4.32 21.90
C SER A 215 6.24 -3.39 20.98
N VAL A 216 6.30 -2.11 21.35
CA VAL A 216 7.09 -1.10 20.63
C VAL A 216 8.58 -1.44 20.69
N ASP A 217 9.09 -1.93 21.82
CA ASP A 217 10.49 -2.29 21.99
C ASP A 217 10.94 -3.36 20.98
N SER A 218 10.15 -4.42 20.79
CA SER A 218 10.45 -5.45 19.80
C SER A 218 10.48 -4.92 18.36
N TYR A 219 9.57 -3.98 18.05
CA TYR A 219 9.53 -3.35 16.73
C TYR A 219 10.74 -2.44 16.50
N ILE A 220 11.09 -1.61 17.48
CA ILE A 220 12.24 -0.71 17.39
C ILE A 220 13.55 -1.49 17.34
N HIS A 221 13.68 -2.58 18.11
CA HIS A 221 14.86 -3.44 18.06
C HIS A 221 15.11 -3.98 16.66
N ASP A 222 14.08 -4.49 15.99
CA ASP A 222 14.20 -5.00 14.62
C ASP A 222 14.48 -3.87 13.61
N ILE A 223 13.96 -2.66 13.84
CA ILE A 223 14.31 -1.50 13.01
C ILE A 223 15.80 -1.15 13.14
N LEU A 224 16.31 -1.14 14.37
CA LEU A 224 17.71 -0.86 14.64
C LEU A 224 18.62 -1.93 14.03
N SER A 225 18.28 -3.20 14.18
CA SER A 225 19.08 -4.32 13.67
C SER A 225 19.25 -4.27 12.15
N PHE A 226 18.18 -3.99 11.37
CA PHE A 226 18.35 -3.87 9.93
C PHE A 226 19.08 -2.58 9.52
N HIS A 227 18.97 -1.49 10.30
CA HIS A 227 19.76 -0.28 10.06
C HIS A 227 21.25 -0.50 10.29
N GLU A 228 21.63 -1.29 11.30
CA GLU A 228 22.99 -1.74 11.54
C GLU A 228 23.51 -2.59 10.38
N THR A 229 22.72 -3.58 9.92
CA THR A 229 23.05 -4.40 8.75
C THR A 229 23.31 -3.55 7.50
N ARG A 230 22.46 -2.55 7.23
CA ARG A 230 22.67 -1.61 6.12
C ARG A 230 24.00 -0.85 6.25
N LEU A 231 24.33 -0.36 7.45
CA LEU A 231 25.59 0.35 7.69
C LEU A 231 26.81 -0.57 7.51
N ALA A 232 26.74 -1.80 8.01
CA ALA A 232 27.81 -2.80 7.88
C ALA A 232 28.06 -3.18 6.40
N THR A 233 26.99 -3.40 5.62
CA THR A 233 27.10 -3.69 4.18
C THR A 233 27.71 -2.52 3.43
N ASN A 234 27.27 -1.29 3.71
CA ASN A 234 27.84 -0.10 3.08
C ASN A 234 29.34 0.06 3.39
N GLN A 235 29.75 -0.11 4.66
CA GLN A 235 31.17 -0.07 5.02
C GLN A 235 31.99 -1.14 4.30
N THR A 236 31.44 -2.33 4.13
CA THR A 236 32.09 -3.43 3.40
C THR A 236 32.26 -3.08 1.93
N LEU A 237 31.23 -2.53 1.29
CA LEU A 237 31.29 -2.06 -0.09
C LEU A 237 32.34 -0.96 -0.26
N TYR A 238 32.39 0.03 0.65
CA TYR A 238 33.41 1.08 0.61
C TYR A 238 34.84 0.53 0.76
N LYS A 239 35.05 -0.46 1.62
CA LYS A 239 36.36 -1.13 1.75
C LYS A 239 36.74 -1.88 0.47
N ILE A 240 35.80 -2.59 -0.15
CA ILE A 240 36.05 -3.33 -1.40
C ILE A 240 36.34 -2.37 -2.56
N SER A 241 35.56 -1.30 -2.71
CA SER A 241 35.79 -0.27 -3.74
C SER A 241 37.10 0.48 -3.53
N GLY A 242 37.48 0.79 -2.29
CA GLY A 242 38.77 1.39 -1.96
C GLY A 242 39.95 0.46 -2.29
N THR A 243 39.81 -0.85 -2.06
CA THR A 243 40.85 -1.84 -2.36
C THR A 243 40.98 -2.12 -3.87
N ALA A 244 39.86 -2.09 -4.61
CA ALA A 244 39.85 -2.23 -6.06
C ALA A 244 40.50 -1.03 -6.77
N CYS A 245 40.36 0.18 -6.21
CA CYS A 245 41.00 1.39 -6.74
C CYS A 245 42.54 1.38 -6.55
N ILE A 246 43.04 0.70 -5.52
CA ILE A 246 44.49 0.56 -5.25
C ILE A 246 45.13 -0.49 -6.17
N ARG A 247 44.37 -1.50 -6.65
CA ARG A 247 44.91 -2.55 -7.54
C ARG A 247 45.02 -2.17 -9.02
N HIS A 248 44.54 -1.00 -9.43
CA HIS A 248 44.66 -0.50 -10.82
C HIS A 248 45.75 0.56 -11.01
N GLN A 249 46.62 0.77 -10.02
CA GLN A 249 47.73 1.73 -10.08
C GLN A 249 49.14 1.08 -10.06
N HIS A 250 49.24 -0.22 -10.35
CA HIS A 250 50.51 -0.90 -10.56
C HIS A 250 50.54 -1.63 -11.91
#